data_AF-A0A091KGG8-F1
#
_entry.id   AF-A0A091KGG8-F1
#
_cell.length_a   1.000
_cell.length_b   1.000
_cell.length_c   1.000
_cell.angle_alpha   90.00
_cell.angle_beta   90.00
_cell.angle_gamma   90.00
#
_symmetry.space_group_name_H-M   'P 1'
#
loop_
_entity.id
_entity.type
_entity.pdbx_description
1 polymer ?
#
loop_
_entity_poly.entity_id
_entity_poly.type
_entity_poly.pdbx_seq_one_letter_code
_entity_poly.pdbx_strand_id
1 'polypeptide(L)'
;TFQICGESQENVDATESWINNLILKEQFENSISDELIEHFDEKQIDALEDLQRRKHVTIELEDKLSPPRITISGISRDVCFVYVEVQKMIKKIKDTEEERSKAELAYNLVEWRYPGSNDNFVAFDKLTNMQLEDAKIAKKKHLTVKINRKNYKVDLNTLQATDEQGKTIQIQRVPKNEDKKSIELPPQWKDMQGERVRLVNLDPFHPEYVEVQNKFKKTCPNCVIEKVKSY
;
A
#
# COMPACT_ATOMS: atom_id res chain seq x y z
N THR A 1 49.42 -3.82 12.09
CA THR A 1 49.86 -5.03 12.80
C THR A 1 49.46 -4.91 14.25
N PHE A 2 48.74 -5.88 14.78
CA PHE A 2 48.37 -5.95 16.20
C PHE A 2 49.37 -6.86 16.91
N GLN A 3 49.83 -6.47 18.10
CA GLN A 3 50.80 -7.24 18.89
C GLN A 3 50.23 -7.44 20.29
N ILE A 4 50.30 -8.68 20.79
CA ILE A 4 49.92 -9.04 22.16
C ILE A 4 51.22 -9.33 22.91
N CYS A 5 51.51 -8.55 23.95
CA CYS A 5 52.69 -8.71 24.78
C CYS A 5 52.23 -9.01 26.21
N GLY A 6 52.84 -10.01 26.85
CA GLY A 6 52.49 -10.43 28.21
C GLY A 6 53.69 -11.01 28.95
N GLU A 7 53.54 -11.16 30.27
CA GLU A 7 54.60 -11.65 31.16
C GLU A 7 54.94 -13.15 30.94
N SER A 8 54.05 -13.90 30.31
CA SER A 8 54.24 -15.32 29.95
C SER A 8 53.52 -15.66 28.63
N GLN A 9 53.95 -16.74 27.96
CA GLN A 9 53.29 -17.24 26.76
C GLN A 9 51.82 -17.63 27.05
N GLU A 10 51.56 -18.25 28.21
CA GLU A 10 50.21 -18.61 28.64
C GLU A 10 49.26 -17.39 28.72
N ASN A 11 49.75 -16.26 29.25
CA ASN A 11 48.98 -15.02 29.31
C ASN A 11 48.71 -14.44 27.91
N VAL A 12 49.66 -14.57 26.99
CA VAL A 12 49.48 -14.15 25.59
C VAL A 12 48.44 -15.02 24.90
N ASP A 13 48.54 -16.35 25.01
CA ASP A 13 47.62 -17.30 24.36
C ASP A 13 46.19 -17.17 24.90
N ALA A 14 46.05 -16.98 26.22
CA ALA A 14 44.76 -16.74 26.86
C ALA A 14 44.11 -15.43 26.39
N THR A 15 44.92 -14.37 26.25
CA THR A 15 44.45 -13.07 25.74
C THR A 15 44.05 -13.15 24.27
N GLU A 16 44.85 -13.83 23.44
CA GLU A 16 44.53 -14.06 22.03
C GLU A 16 43.20 -14.83 21.88
N SER A 17 43.04 -15.92 22.64
CA SER A 17 41.81 -16.71 22.64
C SER A 17 40.61 -15.89 23.10
N TRP A 18 40.78 -15.04 24.11
CA TRP A 18 39.72 -14.15 24.59
C TRP A 18 39.30 -13.12 23.53
N ILE A 19 40.26 -12.47 22.85
CA ILE A 19 39.98 -11.52 21.77
C ILE A 19 39.28 -12.21 20.60
N ASN A 20 39.77 -13.38 20.16
CA ASN A 20 39.16 -14.13 19.07
C ASN A 20 37.71 -14.54 19.42
N ASN A 21 37.47 -14.99 20.65
CA ASN A 21 36.12 -15.29 21.12
C ASN A 21 35.21 -14.06 21.14
N LEU A 22 35.72 -12.89 21.51
CA LEU A 22 34.94 -11.64 21.46
C LEU A 22 34.59 -11.25 20.03
N ILE A 23 35.55 -11.31 19.10
CA ILE A 23 35.31 -11.01 17.69
C ILE A 23 34.24 -11.96 17.13
N LEU A 24 34.37 -13.27 17.37
CA LEU A 24 33.42 -14.26 16.89
C LEU A 24 32.02 -14.08 17.49
N LYS A 25 31.92 -13.70 18.78
CA LYS A 25 30.63 -13.43 19.43
C LYS A 25 29.93 -12.18 18.91
N GLU A 26 30.70 -11.19 18.45
CA GLU A 26 30.15 -9.95 17.89
C GLU A 26 29.79 -10.08 16.41
N GLN A 27 30.29 -11.11 15.71
CA GLN A 27 29.85 -11.42 14.35
C GLN A 27 28.39 -11.89 14.38
N PHE A 28 27.58 -11.25 13.54
CA PHE A 28 26.16 -11.48 13.45
C PHE A 28 25.73 -11.41 12.00
N GLU A 29 24.71 -12.18 11.68
CA GLU A 29 24.07 -12.18 10.37
C GLU A 29 22.56 -12.09 10.56
N ASN A 30 21.91 -11.28 9.74
CA ASN A 30 20.46 -11.19 9.69
C ASN A 30 19.99 -11.05 8.25
N SER A 31 18.77 -11.47 7.96
CA SER A 31 18.24 -11.44 6.61
C SER A 31 16.79 -11.00 6.53
N ILE A 32 16.45 -10.38 5.40
CA ILE A 32 15.11 -9.89 5.10
C ILE A 32 14.64 -10.55 3.82
N SER A 33 13.45 -11.15 3.86
CA SER A 33 12.81 -11.75 2.69
C SER A 33 11.47 -11.06 2.44
N ASP A 34 11.32 -10.41 1.29
CA ASP A 34 10.14 -9.62 0.92
C ASP A 34 10.04 -9.47 -0.61
N GLU A 35 8.84 -9.64 -1.17
CA GLU A 35 8.58 -9.52 -2.62
C GLU A 35 8.87 -8.11 -3.15
N LEU A 36 8.78 -7.08 -2.31
CA LEU A 36 9.05 -5.70 -2.70
C LEU A 36 10.54 -5.44 -2.98
N ILE A 37 11.42 -6.35 -2.59
CA ILE A 37 12.86 -6.26 -2.92
C ILE A 37 13.07 -6.33 -4.44
N GLU A 38 12.21 -7.05 -5.19
CA GLU A 38 12.26 -7.07 -6.67
C GLU A 38 12.07 -5.69 -7.30
N HIS A 39 11.45 -4.77 -6.56
CA HIS A 39 11.11 -3.43 -7.03
C HIS A 39 12.16 -2.37 -6.65
N PHE A 40 13.31 -2.76 -6.10
CA PHE A 40 14.38 -1.82 -5.76
C PHE A 40 14.96 -1.19 -7.03
N ASP A 41 14.86 0.14 -7.11
CA ASP A 41 15.47 0.93 -8.18
C ASP A 41 16.93 1.29 -7.87
N GLU A 42 17.59 1.96 -8.83
CA GLU A 42 18.98 2.43 -8.69
C GLU A 42 19.21 3.22 -7.38
N LYS A 43 18.24 4.02 -6.93
CA LYS A 43 18.39 4.78 -5.67
C LYS A 43 18.37 3.88 -4.45
N GLN A 44 17.58 2.80 -4.47
CA GLN A 44 17.61 1.82 -3.39
C GLN A 44 18.91 1.02 -3.39
N ILE A 45 19.41 0.62 -4.56
CA ILE A 45 20.70 -0.08 -4.67
C ILE A 45 21.85 0.82 -4.18
N ASP A 46 21.92 2.08 -4.62
CA ASP A 46 22.90 3.07 -4.16
C ASP A 46 22.84 3.26 -2.63
N ALA A 47 21.63 3.26 -2.06
CA ALA A 47 21.44 3.38 -0.61
C ALA A 47 21.97 2.14 0.15
N LEU A 48 21.82 0.93 -0.40
CA LEU A 48 22.40 -0.29 0.16
C LEU A 48 23.93 -0.23 0.12
N GLU A 49 24.52 0.16 -1.01
CA GLU A 49 25.98 0.30 -1.15
C GLU A 49 26.57 1.33 -0.18
N ASP A 50 25.87 2.46 0.01
CA ASP A 50 26.25 3.47 0.98
C ASP A 50 26.14 2.97 2.43
N LEU A 51 25.09 2.22 2.78
CA LEU A 51 24.95 1.59 4.09
C LEU A 51 26.08 0.60 4.36
N GLN A 52 26.37 -0.28 3.39
CA GLN A 52 27.48 -1.23 3.43
C GLN A 52 28.81 -0.51 3.72
N ARG A 53 29.14 0.53 2.97
CA ARG A 53 30.37 1.31 3.17
C ARG A 53 30.43 2.02 4.52
N ARG A 54 29.35 2.68 4.95
CA ARG A 54 29.33 3.48 6.20
C ARG A 54 29.30 2.62 7.47
N LYS A 55 28.77 1.40 7.38
CA LYS A 55 28.57 0.50 8.53
C LYS A 55 29.50 -0.69 8.52
N HIS A 56 30.39 -0.80 7.54
CA HIS A 56 31.36 -1.89 7.43
C HIS A 56 30.71 -3.28 7.56
N VAL A 57 29.51 -3.42 7.00
CA VAL A 57 28.78 -4.69 6.88
C VAL A 57 28.90 -5.21 5.46
N THR A 58 28.69 -6.50 5.26
CA THR A 58 28.45 -7.10 3.95
C THR A 58 26.95 -7.20 3.73
N ILE A 59 26.47 -6.72 2.59
CA ILE A 59 25.08 -6.83 2.14
C ILE A 59 25.06 -7.65 0.85
N GLU A 60 24.38 -8.79 0.89
CA GLU A 60 24.20 -9.68 -0.25
C GLU A 60 22.74 -9.65 -0.68
N LEU A 61 22.50 -9.38 -1.96
CA LEU A 61 21.17 -9.40 -2.56
C LEU A 61 21.00 -10.68 -3.38
N GLU A 62 20.12 -11.56 -2.92
CA GLU A 62 19.75 -12.82 -3.57
C GLU A 62 18.42 -12.62 -4.32
N ASP A 63 18.52 -12.04 -5.53
CA ASP A 63 17.38 -11.72 -6.41
C ASP A 63 16.74 -12.95 -7.08
N LYS A 64 17.44 -14.08 -7.13
CA LYS A 64 16.95 -15.34 -7.72
C LYS A 64 16.02 -16.14 -6.81
N LEU A 65 15.87 -15.73 -5.56
CA LEU A 65 14.94 -16.36 -4.62
C LEU A 65 13.53 -15.79 -4.78
N SER A 66 12.52 -16.57 -4.40
CA SER A 66 11.13 -16.11 -4.35
C SER A 66 10.52 -16.42 -2.98
N PRO A 67 10.32 -15.41 -2.12
CA PRO A 67 10.66 -13.99 -2.33
C PRO A 67 12.19 -13.75 -2.33
N PRO A 68 12.67 -12.66 -2.96
CA PRO A 68 14.08 -12.28 -2.88
C PRO A 68 14.52 -12.04 -1.44
N ARG A 69 15.84 -12.11 -1.22
CA ARG A 69 16.41 -11.98 0.11
C ARG A 69 17.58 -11.01 0.12
N ILE A 70 17.65 -10.20 1.18
CA ILE A 70 18.84 -9.41 1.52
C ILE A 70 19.44 -10.00 2.78
N THR A 71 20.70 -10.42 2.71
CA THR A 71 21.49 -10.91 3.84
C THR A 71 22.49 -9.85 4.26
N ILE A 72 22.60 -9.59 5.57
CA ILE A 72 23.45 -8.55 6.15
C ILE A 72 24.34 -9.21 7.21
N SER A 73 25.65 -9.15 7.02
CA SER A 73 26.63 -9.81 7.90
C SER A 73 27.70 -8.82 8.36
N GLY A 74 28.10 -8.90 9.63
CA GLY A 74 29.08 -7.99 10.24
C GLY A 74 28.93 -7.90 11.75
N ILE A 75 29.35 -6.80 12.35
CA ILE A 75 29.20 -6.63 13.81
C ILE A 75 27.74 -6.39 14.20
N SER A 76 27.30 -7.03 15.29
CA SER A 76 25.92 -7.07 15.78
C SER A 76 25.17 -5.73 15.74
N ARG A 77 25.78 -4.67 16.29
CA ARG A 77 25.21 -3.31 16.33
C ARG A 77 24.93 -2.75 14.95
N ASP A 78 25.89 -2.91 14.04
CA ASP A 78 25.85 -2.28 12.73
C ASP A 78 24.92 -3.07 11.78
N VAL A 79 24.91 -4.41 11.89
CA VAL A 79 23.93 -5.28 11.23
C VAL A 79 22.50 -4.92 11.65
N CYS A 80 22.25 -4.74 12.95
CA CYS A 80 20.93 -4.34 13.45
C CYS A 80 20.49 -2.97 12.91
N PHE A 81 21.40 -1.99 12.87
CA PHE A 81 21.12 -0.68 12.28
C PHE A 81 20.74 -0.79 10.81
N VAL A 82 21.56 -1.48 10.01
CA VAL A 82 21.34 -1.63 8.56
C VAL A 82 20.04 -2.38 8.30
N TYR A 83 19.76 -3.44 9.06
CA TYR A 83 18.49 -4.18 8.98
C TYR A 83 17.27 -3.26 9.13
N VAL A 84 17.29 -2.35 10.11
CA VAL A 84 16.21 -1.38 10.31
C VAL A 84 16.09 -0.40 9.14
N GLU A 85 17.20 0.07 8.58
CA GLU A 85 17.16 0.96 7.41
C GLU A 85 16.62 0.27 6.16
N VAL A 86 17.00 -0.99 5.90
CA VAL A 86 16.44 -1.78 4.78
C VAL A 86 14.94 -2.01 4.96
N GLN A 87 14.49 -2.35 6.17
CA GLN A 87 13.07 -2.47 6.50
C GLN A 87 12.30 -1.16 6.24
N LYS A 88 12.88 0.00 6.53
CA LYS A 88 12.28 1.31 6.21
C LYS A 88 12.19 1.55 4.71
N MET A 89 13.18 1.10 3.92
CA MET A 89 13.14 1.22 2.46
C MET A 89 11.98 0.40 1.88
N ILE A 90 11.85 -0.86 2.29
CA ILE A 90 10.74 -1.75 1.89
C ILE A 90 9.40 -1.12 2.28
N LYS A 91 9.27 -0.67 3.53
CA LYS A 91 8.06 -0.01 4.01
C LYS A 91 7.70 1.22 3.17
N LYS A 92 8.68 2.03 2.76
CA LYS A 92 8.43 3.22 1.94
C LYS A 92 7.87 2.87 0.55
N ILE A 93 8.36 1.79 -0.06
CA ILE A 93 7.83 1.28 -1.34
C ILE A 93 6.37 0.87 -1.14
N LYS A 94 6.10 0.06 -0.10
CA LYS A 94 4.75 -0.38 0.27
C LYS A 94 3.78 0.78 0.49
N ASP A 95 4.17 1.75 1.32
CA ASP A 95 3.36 2.92 1.65
C ASP A 95 3.06 3.75 0.38
N THR A 96 4.01 3.83 -0.56
CA THR A 96 3.84 4.54 -1.83
C THR A 96 2.85 3.83 -2.76
N GLU A 97 2.92 2.51 -2.85
CA GLU A 97 1.99 1.70 -3.66
C GLU A 97 0.57 1.73 -3.09
N GLU A 98 0.45 1.65 -1.76
CA GLU A 98 -0.83 1.77 -1.07
C GLU A 98 -1.47 3.15 -1.31
N GLU A 99 -0.69 4.22 -1.19
CA GLU A 99 -1.16 5.59 -1.46
C GLU A 99 -1.60 5.75 -2.92
N ARG A 100 -0.83 5.22 -3.87
CA ARG A 100 -1.19 5.23 -5.29
C ARG A 100 -2.51 4.50 -5.53
N SER A 101 -2.69 3.34 -4.90
CA SER A 101 -3.90 2.53 -5.02
C SER A 101 -5.12 3.24 -4.43
N LYS A 102 -4.99 3.87 -3.26
CA LYS A 102 -6.04 4.70 -2.66
C LYS A 102 -6.40 5.89 -3.54
N ALA A 103 -5.39 6.56 -4.09
CA ALA A 103 -5.60 7.70 -4.97
C ALA A 103 -6.34 7.31 -6.25
N GLU A 104 -6.06 6.14 -6.81
CA GLU A 104 -6.80 5.56 -7.94
C GLU A 104 -8.28 5.35 -7.60
N LEU A 105 -8.55 4.68 -6.48
CA LEU A 105 -9.92 4.37 -6.05
C LEU A 105 -10.73 5.64 -5.79
N ALA A 106 -10.15 6.62 -5.09
CA ALA A 106 -10.79 7.90 -4.84
C ALA A 106 -11.09 8.65 -6.14
N TYR A 107 -10.14 8.65 -7.08
CA TYR A 107 -10.29 9.30 -8.39
C TYR A 107 -11.36 8.66 -9.28
N ASN A 108 -11.62 7.36 -9.11
CA ASN A 108 -12.69 6.64 -9.82
C ASN A 108 -14.09 6.96 -9.27
N LEU A 109 -14.21 7.32 -7.99
CA LEU A 109 -15.48 7.66 -7.35
C LEU A 109 -15.84 9.14 -7.47
N VAL A 110 -14.84 10.02 -7.40
CA VAL A 110 -15.02 11.48 -7.35
C VAL A 110 -13.89 12.17 -8.09
N GLU A 111 -14.25 13.13 -8.91
CA GLU A 111 -13.31 14.02 -9.60
C GLU A 111 -13.41 15.45 -9.09
N TRP A 112 -12.29 15.90 -8.55
CA TRP A 112 -12.05 17.29 -8.19
C TRP A 112 -11.45 18.03 -9.39
N ARG A 113 -11.95 19.24 -9.66
CA ARG A 113 -11.53 20.05 -10.80
C ARG A 113 -11.28 21.51 -10.43
N TYR A 114 -10.43 22.18 -11.19
CA TYR A 114 -10.15 23.62 -11.08
C TYR A 114 -10.26 24.33 -12.43
N PRO A 115 -10.41 25.67 -12.48
CA PRO A 115 -10.52 26.41 -13.73
C PRO A 115 -9.20 26.41 -14.52
N GLY A 116 -9.26 26.01 -15.79
CA GLY A 116 -8.17 26.05 -16.75
C GLY A 116 -8.13 27.35 -17.57
N SER A 117 -7.25 27.40 -18.56
CA SER A 117 -6.96 28.62 -19.35
C SER A 117 -8.10 29.08 -20.29
N ASN A 118 -9.05 28.19 -20.62
CA ASN A 118 -10.09 28.44 -21.63
C ASN A 118 -11.51 28.23 -21.07
N ASP A 119 -11.77 28.65 -19.83
CA ASP A 119 -13.06 28.45 -19.12
C ASP A 119 -13.47 26.98 -18.92
N ASN A 120 -12.63 26.04 -19.34
CA ASN A 120 -12.79 24.62 -19.09
C ASN A 120 -12.26 24.24 -17.71
N PHE A 121 -12.92 23.28 -17.07
CA PHE A 121 -12.43 22.68 -15.83
C PHE A 121 -11.43 21.56 -16.12
N VAL A 122 -10.32 21.56 -15.41
CA VAL A 122 -9.26 20.56 -15.49
C VAL A 122 -9.25 19.75 -14.19
N ALA A 123 -9.13 18.43 -14.30
CA ALA A 123 -9.03 17.56 -13.13
C ALA A 123 -7.72 17.77 -12.38
N PHE A 124 -7.76 17.64 -11.05
CA PHE A 124 -6.54 17.48 -10.27
C PHE A 124 -5.88 16.13 -10.58
N ASP A 125 -4.57 16.02 -10.32
CA ASP A 125 -3.91 14.72 -10.30
C ASP A 125 -4.51 13.82 -9.21
N LYS A 126 -4.36 12.50 -9.37
CA LYS A 126 -5.00 11.50 -8.51
C LYS A 126 -4.68 11.69 -7.03
N LEU A 127 -3.44 12.07 -6.70
CA LEU A 127 -3.01 12.26 -5.32
C LEU A 127 -3.66 13.50 -4.71
N THR A 128 -3.60 14.65 -5.40
CA THR A 128 -4.26 15.88 -4.93
C THR A 128 -5.79 15.70 -4.84
N ASN A 129 -6.39 14.96 -5.79
CA ASN A 129 -7.81 14.60 -5.77
C ASN A 129 -8.17 13.80 -4.51
N MET A 130 -7.39 12.76 -4.19
CA MET A 130 -7.56 11.96 -2.98
C MET A 130 -7.44 12.82 -1.72
N GLN A 131 -6.43 13.68 -1.64
CA GLN A 131 -6.23 14.56 -0.49
C GLN A 131 -7.39 15.54 -0.28
N LEU A 132 -7.94 16.10 -1.35
CA LEU A 132 -9.14 16.94 -1.31
C LEU A 132 -10.36 16.16 -0.80
N GLU A 133 -10.54 14.94 -1.30
CA GLU A 133 -11.64 14.07 -0.90
C GLU A 133 -11.53 13.63 0.56
N ASP A 134 -10.37 13.16 1.01
CA ASP A 134 -10.10 12.77 2.39
C ASP A 134 -10.30 13.95 3.35
N ALA A 135 -9.82 15.14 2.97
CA ALA A 135 -10.00 16.34 3.78
C ALA A 135 -11.48 16.74 3.87
N LYS A 136 -12.24 16.58 2.78
CA LYS A 136 -13.69 16.83 2.75
C LYS A 136 -14.44 15.82 3.63
N ILE A 137 -14.13 14.53 3.55
CA ILE A 137 -14.72 13.47 4.39
C ILE A 137 -14.39 13.70 5.86
N ALA A 138 -13.15 14.05 6.18
CA ALA A 138 -12.70 14.36 7.53
C ALA A 138 -13.20 15.73 8.05
N LYS A 139 -14.04 16.44 7.29
CA LYS A 139 -14.62 17.75 7.64
C LYS A 139 -13.57 18.80 8.00
N LYS A 140 -12.38 18.73 7.37
CA LYS A 140 -11.38 19.79 7.50
C LYS A 140 -11.93 21.07 6.85
N LYS A 141 -11.65 22.22 7.45
CA LYS A 141 -12.08 23.51 6.88
C LYS A 141 -11.25 23.90 5.67
N HIS A 142 -9.94 23.69 5.74
CA HIS A 142 -9.01 24.14 4.71
C HIS A 142 -8.00 23.06 4.33
N LEU A 143 -7.57 23.08 3.07
CA LEU A 143 -6.46 22.29 2.54
C LEU A 143 -5.63 23.15 1.60
N THR A 144 -4.30 23.08 1.69
CA THR A 144 -3.42 23.74 0.72
C THR A 144 -3.12 22.80 -0.43
N VAL A 145 -3.36 23.26 -1.67
CA VAL A 145 -3.07 22.52 -2.90
C VAL A 145 -2.20 23.36 -3.83
N LYS A 146 -1.54 22.73 -4.80
CA LYS A 146 -0.78 23.43 -5.84
C LYS A 146 -1.51 23.40 -7.17
N ILE A 147 -1.74 24.58 -7.75
CA ILE A 147 -2.33 24.74 -9.08
C ILE A 147 -1.37 25.62 -9.88
N ASN A 148 -0.92 25.15 -11.06
CA ASN A 148 0.04 25.87 -11.91
C ASN A 148 1.28 26.37 -11.13
N ARG A 149 1.84 25.50 -10.26
CA ARG A 149 2.99 25.77 -9.37
C ARG A 149 2.78 26.85 -8.30
N LYS A 150 1.56 27.37 -8.14
CA LYS A 150 1.19 28.30 -7.07
C LYS A 150 0.39 27.59 -5.98
N ASN A 151 0.60 27.99 -4.73
CA ASN A 151 -0.17 27.46 -3.61
C ASN A 151 -1.54 28.15 -3.54
N TYR A 152 -2.58 27.36 -3.32
CA TYR A 152 -3.93 27.83 -3.06
C TYR A 152 -4.44 27.21 -1.77
N LYS A 153 -5.06 28.03 -0.92
CA LYS A 153 -5.78 27.57 0.26
C LYS A 153 -7.23 27.32 -0.12
N VAL A 154 -7.62 26.06 -0.19
CA VAL A 154 -8.98 25.61 -0.49
C VAL A 154 -9.81 25.65 0.78
N ASP A 155 -10.94 26.35 0.78
CA ASP A 155 -12.03 26.17 1.73
C ASP A 155 -12.95 25.05 1.21
N LEU A 156 -12.99 23.94 1.95
CA LEU A 156 -13.71 22.74 1.55
C LEU A 156 -15.21 22.85 1.73
N ASN A 157 -15.72 23.84 2.48
CA ASN A 157 -17.15 24.08 2.63
C ASN A 157 -17.71 24.90 1.48
N THR A 158 -17.00 25.97 1.10
CA THR A 158 -17.40 26.87 0.02
C THR A 158 -16.90 26.44 -1.36
N LEU A 159 -15.96 25.48 -1.40
CA LEU A 159 -15.28 25.02 -2.62
C LEU A 159 -14.55 26.17 -3.35
N GLN A 160 -13.97 27.07 -2.57
CA GLN A 160 -13.19 28.20 -3.06
C GLN A 160 -11.72 28.02 -2.73
N ALA A 161 -10.84 28.30 -3.68
CA ALA A 161 -9.39 28.27 -3.47
C ALA A 161 -8.82 29.68 -3.61
N THR A 162 -8.13 30.17 -2.58
CA THR A 162 -7.56 31.52 -2.55
C THR A 162 -6.03 31.44 -2.57
N ASP A 163 -5.40 32.20 -3.46
CA ASP A 163 -3.93 32.31 -3.51
C ASP A 163 -3.39 33.30 -2.46
N GLU A 164 -2.07 33.40 -2.37
CA GLU A 164 -1.37 34.32 -1.46
C GLU A 164 -1.65 35.80 -1.77
N GLN A 165 -2.15 36.12 -2.96
CA GLN A 165 -2.50 37.48 -3.39
C GLN A 165 -3.97 37.82 -3.13
N GLY A 166 -4.74 36.88 -2.55
CA GLY A 166 -6.17 37.04 -2.27
C GLY A 166 -7.08 36.79 -3.47
N LYS A 167 -6.55 36.30 -4.60
CA LYS A 167 -7.38 35.91 -5.75
C LYS A 167 -8.03 34.56 -5.46
N THR A 168 -9.35 34.54 -5.58
CA THR A 168 -10.15 33.34 -5.35
C THR A 168 -10.63 32.72 -6.66
N ILE A 169 -10.56 31.39 -6.75
CA ILE A 169 -11.10 30.58 -7.83
C ILE A 169 -12.10 29.55 -7.27
N GLN A 170 -13.10 29.18 -8.05
CA GLN A 170 -14.06 28.13 -7.69
C GLN A 170 -13.51 26.76 -8.12
N ILE A 171 -13.50 25.79 -7.21
CA ILE A 171 -13.20 24.39 -7.53
C ILE A 171 -14.49 23.58 -7.56
N GLN A 172 -14.47 22.45 -8.26
CA GLN A 172 -15.63 21.57 -8.38
C GLN A 172 -15.31 20.20 -7.81
N ARG A 173 -16.31 19.58 -7.19
CA ARG A 173 -16.31 18.18 -6.76
C ARG A 173 -17.43 17.46 -7.51
N VAL A 174 -17.09 16.58 -8.43
CA VAL A 174 -18.03 15.89 -9.31
C VAL A 174 -18.00 14.39 -8.99
N PRO A 175 -19.09 13.80 -8.46
CA PRO A 175 -19.19 12.36 -8.32
C PRO A 175 -19.12 11.68 -9.70
N LYS A 176 -18.19 10.75 -9.85
CA LYS A 176 -18.13 9.80 -10.97
C LYS A 176 -18.93 8.56 -10.57
N ASN A 177 -20.22 8.74 -10.32
CA ASN A 177 -21.09 7.58 -10.36
C ASN A 177 -21.00 7.07 -11.81
N GLU A 178 -20.60 5.81 -12.02
CA GLU A 178 -20.64 5.13 -13.31
C GLU A 178 -22.05 5.18 -13.85
N ASP A 179 -22.38 6.27 -14.55
CA ASP A 179 -23.71 6.65 -14.95
C ASP A 179 -24.72 6.70 -13.77
N LYS A 180 -25.65 7.63 -13.85
CA LYS A 180 -27.00 7.35 -13.32
C LYS A 180 -27.70 6.32 -14.20
N LYS A 181 -27.05 5.22 -14.57
CA LYS A 181 -27.78 3.97 -14.61
C LYS A 181 -28.01 3.70 -13.14
N SER A 182 -29.17 4.09 -12.66
CA SER A 182 -29.84 3.19 -11.73
C SER A 182 -29.58 1.80 -12.30
N ILE A 183 -28.69 1.05 -11.67
CA ILE A 183 -28.76 -0.39 -11.81
C ILE A 183 -30.17 -0.61 -11.29
N GLU A 184 -31.13 -0.71 -12.20
CA GLU A 184 -32.45 -1.21 -11.88
C GLU A 184 -32.12 -2.61 -11.41
N LEU A 185 -31.93 -2.71 -10.09
CA LEU A 185 -31.76 -3.98 -9.44
C LEU A 185 -32.96 -4.80 -9.91
N PRO A 186 -32.75 -6.03 -10.38
CA PRO A 186 -33.84 -6.84 -10.86
C PRO A 186 -34.98 -6.77 -9.83
N PRO A 187 -36.24 -6.56 -10.24
CA PRO A 187 -37.35 -6.28 -9.30
C PRO A 187 -37.51 -7.35 -8.20
N GLN A 188 -37.02 -8.55 -8.46
CA GLN A 188 -37.03 -9.69 -7.54
C GLN A 188 -35.94 -9.64 -6.45
N TRP A 189 -34.96 -8.72 -6.54
CA TRP A 189 -33.89 -8.58 -5.56
C TRP A 189 -34.44 -7.93 -4.29
N LYS A 190 -34.22 -8.59 -3.16
CA LYS A 190 -34.56 -8.04 -1.84
C LYS A 190 -33.43 -7.13 -1.38
N ASP A 191 -33.78 -6.00 -0.79
CA ASP A 191 -32.82 -5.09 -0.14
C ASP A 191 -31.88 -5.86 0.78
N MET A 192 -30.57 -5.72 0.62
CA MET A 192 -29.59 -6.44 1.46
C MET A 192 -29.52 -5.90 2.90
N GLN A 193 -30.19 -4.78 3.22
CA GLN A 193 -30.25 -4.15 4.55
C GLN A 193 -28.85 -3.91 5.16
N GLY A 194 -27.84 -3.70 4.32
CA GLY A 194 -26.45 -3.49 4.73
C GLY A 194 -25.63 -4.76 4.96
N GLU A 195 -26.19 -5.96 4.74
CA GLU A 195 -25.42 -7.20 4.71
C GLU A 195 -24.55 -7.28 3.44
N ARG A 196 -23.32 -7.84 3.56
CA ARG A 196 -22.43 -8.01 2.39
C ARG A 196 -22.93 -9.11 1.44
N VAL A 197 -23.64 -10.10 1.97
CA VAL A 197 -24.19 -11.25 1.26
C VAL A 197 -25.50 -11.61 1.95
N ARG A 198 -26.59 -11.73 1.19
CA ARG A 198 -27.90 -12.09 1.73
C ARG A 198 -28.42 -13.37 1.08
N LEU A 199 -28.45 -14.45 1.83
CA LEU A 199 -28.96 -15.73 1.33
C LEU A 199 -30.49 -15.73 1.32
N VAL A 200 -31.10 -15.86 0.14
CA VAL A 200 -32.56 -15.85 -0.04
C VAL A 200 -33.04 -17.23 -0.49
N ASN A 201 -34.01 -17.81 0.24
CA ASN A 201 -34.71 -19.01 -0.25
C ASN A 201 -35.60 -18.62 -1.42
N LEU A 202 -35.41 -19.26 -2.58
CA LEU A 202 -36.24 -19.05 -3.74
C LEU A 202 -37.59 -19.74 -3.58
N ASP A 203 -38.65 -19.07 -4.01
CA ASP A 203 -40.00 -19.64 -4.06
C ASP A 203 -40.04 -20.76 -5.14
N PRO A 204 -40.62 -21.94 -4.85
CA PRO A 204 -40.77 -23.03 -5.83
C PRO A 204 -41.46 -22.64 -7.13
N PHE A 205 -42.31 -21.61 -7.12
CA PHE A 205 -43.01 -21.07 -8.28
C PHE A 205 -42.21 -19.98 -9.02
N HIS A 206 -41.06 -19.54 -8.49
CA HIS A 206 -40.22 -18.54 -9.13
C HIS A 206 -39.52 -19.13 -10.37
N PRO A 207 -39.42 -18.38 -11.49
CA PRO A 207 -38.81 -18.88 -12.73
C PRO A 207 -37.39 -19.44 -12.53
N GLU A 208 -36.58 -18.78 -11.71
CA GLU A 208 -35.22 -19.22 -11.36
C GLU A 208 -35.21 -20.57 -10.63
N TYR A 209 -36.16 -20.79 -9.70
CA TYR A 209 -36.29 -22.06 -9.02
C TYR A 209 -36.64 -23.17 -10.00
N VAL A 210 -37.63 -22.93 -10.87
CA VAL A 210 -38.09 -23.90 -11.87
C VAL A 210 -36.97 -24.25 -12.85
N GLU A 211 -36.16 -23.27 -13.26
CA GLU A 211 -34.99 -23.51 -14.10
C GLU A 211 -33.96 -24.41 -13.41
N VAL A 212 -33.59 -24.09 -12.17
CA VAL A 212 -32.67 -24.91 -11.37
C VAL A 212 -33.23 -26.30 -11.15
N GLN A 213 -34.53 -26.43 -10.84
CA GLN A 213 -35.21 -27.71 -10.66
C GLN A 213 -35.16 -28.56 -11.94
N ASN A 214 -35.45 -27.97 -13.10
CA ASN A 214 -35.43 -28.67 -14.37
C ASN A 214 -34.02 -29.15 -14.73
N LYS A 215 -33.00 -28.32 -14.49
CA LYS A 215 -31.58 -28.70 -14.68
C LYS A 215 -31.18 -29.82 -13.72
N PHE A 216 -31.55 -29.71 -12.45
CA PHE A 216 -31.22 -30.71 -11.43
C PHE A 216 -31.89 -32.06 -11.69
N LYS A 217 -33.17 -32.08 -12.08
CA LYS A 217 -33.90 -33.33 -12.37
C LYS A 217 -33.38 -34.04 -13.62
N LYS A 218 -32.75 -33.34 -14.56
CA LYS A 218 -32.06 -33.98 -15.70
C LYS A 218 -30.87 -34.84 -15.25
N THR A 219 -30.20 -34.45 -14.18
CA THR A 219 -29.00 -35.15 -13.67
C THR A 219 -29.31 -36.07 -12.49
N CYS A 220 -30.31 -35.75 -11.65
CA CYS A 220 -30.80 -36.63 -10.59
C CYS A 220 -32.35 -36.69 -10.59
N PRO A 221 -32.96 -37.65 -11.33
CA PRO A 221 -34.42 -37.76 -11.45
C PRO A 221 -35.13 -38.16 -10.15
N ASN A 222 -34.45 -38.95 -9.31
CA ASN A 222 -35.02 -39.54 -8.09
C ASN A 222 -34.77 -38.71 -6.83
N CYS A 223 -34.03 -37.60 -6.94
CA CYS A 223 -33.73 -36.71 -5.82
C CYS A 223 -34.89 -35.74 -5.56
N VAL A 224 -35.24 -35.53 -4.29
CA VAL A 224 -36.20 -34.48 -3.88
C VAL A 224 -35.42 -33.21 -3.56
N ILE A 225 -35.85 -32.08 -4.15
CA ILE A 225 -35.26 -30.77 -3.85
C ILE A 225 -35.91 -30.24 -2.58
N GLU A 226 -35.13 -30.08 -1.50
CA GLU A 226 -35.62 -29.50 -0.25
C GLU A 226 -35.70 -27.97 -0.28
N LYS A 227 -34.72 -27.32 -0.90
CA LYS A 227 -34.63 -25.85 -1.01
C LYS A 227 -33.66 -25.44 -2.12
N VAL A 228 -33.93 -24.32 -2.75
CA VAL A 228 -32.98 -23.61 -3.62
C VAL A 228 -32.75 -22.23 -3.02
N LYS A 229 -31.50 -21.80 -2.99
CA LYS A 229 -31.11 -20.51 -2.42
C LYS A 229 -30.32 -19.71 -3.43
N SER A 230 -30.59 -18.41 -3.51
CA SER A 230 -29.78 -17.43 -4.24
C SER A 230 -29.06 -16.51 -3.26
N TYR A 231 -28.01 -15.87 -3.75
CA TYR A 231 -27.20 -14.87 -3.04
C TYR A 231 -27.54 -13.46 -3.52
#